data_AF-K3XDG3-F1
#
_entry.id   AF-K3XDG3-F1
#
_cell.length_a   1.000
_cell.length_b   1.000
_cell.length_c   1.000
_cell.angle_alpha   90.00
_cell.angle_beta   90.00
_cell.angle_gamma   90.00
#
_symmetry.space_group_name_H-M   'P 1'
#
loop_
_entity.id
_entity.type
_entity.pdbx_description
1 polymer ?
#
loop_
_entity_poly.entity_id
_entity_poly.type
_entity_poly.pdbx_seq_one_letter_code
_entity_poly.pdbx_strand_id
1 'polypeptide(L)'
;MCILEATTLKRPWFPFGHFVFREKVRLGQLPDRPESFNDDQWDLLTKMCALKPADRVSIAYVVHQLKKFHENSNDAHDTHIEVSDSSYSERQLSYFSLTLHFFLP
;
A
#
# COMPACT_ATOMS: atom_id res chain seq x y z
N MET A 1 3.53 -5.42 1.43
CA MET A 1 3.44 -3.94 1.53
C MET A 1 2.76 -3.46 0.24
N CYS A 2 1.48 -3.80 0.06
CA CYS A 2 0.87 -3.79 -1.28
C CYS A 2 0.65 -2.38 -1.84
N ILE A 3 0.34 -1.40 -0.99
CA ILE A 3 0.13 -0.01 -1.43
C ILE A 3 1.43 0.58 -2.01
N LEU A 4 2.58 0.37 -1.36
CA LEU A 4 3.87 0.82 -1.88
C LEU A 4 4.24 0.13 -3.20
N GLU A 5 4.03 -1.18 -3.29
CA GLU A 5 4.28 -1.95 -4.51
C GLU A 5 3.40 -1.47 -5.68
N ALA A 6 2.11 -1.26 -5.42
CA ALA A 6 1.16 -0.83 -6.45
C ALA A 6 1.46 0.57 -7.00
N THR A 7 1.90 1.49 -6.13
CA THR A 7 2.16 2.89 -6.48
C THR A 7 3.55 3.10 -7.09
N THR A 8 4.55 2.33 -6.66
CA THR A 8 5.94 2.52 -7.11
C THR A 8 6.36 1.54 -8.19
N LEU A 9 5.62 0.43 -8.37
CA LEU A 9 5.98 -0.71 -9.21
C LEU A 9 7.36 -1.31 -8.86
N LYS A 10 7.82 -1.08 -7.63
CA LYS A 10 9.12 -1.55 -7.12
C LYS A 10 8.91 -2.41 -5.88
N ARG A 11 9.87 -3.30 -5.61
CA ARG A 11 9.91 -4.01 -4.33
C ARG A 11 10.30 -3.02 -3.22
N PRO A 12 9.52 -2.87 -2.13
CA PRO A 12 9.69 -1.78 -1.18
C PRO A 12 11.06 -1.77 -0.50
N TRP A 13 11.65 -2.94 -0.28
CA TRP A 13 12.93 -3.10 0.41
C TRP A 13 14.11 -3.37 -0.54
N PHE A 14 13.96 -3.12 -1.84
CA PHE A 14 15.07 -3.26 -2.78
C PHE A 14 16.10 -2.11 -2.59
N PRO A 15 17.42 -2.34 -2.68
CA PRO A 15 18.13 -3.56 -3.08
C PRO A 15 18.53 -4.50 -1.92
N PHE A 16 17.92 -4.38 -0.73
CA PHE A 16 18.34 -5.14 0.44
C PHE A 16 18.05 -6.65 0.28
N GLY A 17 19.05 -7.47 0.61
CA GLY A 17 18.91 -8.93 0.68
C GLY A 17 17.99 -9.38 1.81
N HIS A 18 17.54 -10.64 1.74
CA HIS A 18 16.45 -11.18 2.58
C HIS A 18 16.70 -11.08 4.10
N PHE A 19 17.97 -11.06 4.53
CA PHE A 19 18.35 -10.94 5.94
C PHE A 19 18.18 -9.52 6.47
N VAL A 20 18.59 -8.51 5.70
CA VAL A 20 18.65 -7.11 6.15
C VAL A 20 17.25 -6.53 6.35
N PHE A 21 16.31 -6.82 5.43
CA PHE A 21 14.97 -6.25 5.56
C PHE A 21 14.18 -6.86 6.73
N ARG A 22 14.39 -8.14 7.08
CA ARG A 22 13.72 -8.77 8.23
C ARG A 22 14.04 -8.05 9.53
N GLU A 23 15.29 -7.67 9.72
CA GLU A 23 15.71 -6.92 10.90
C GLU A 23 15.11 -5.52 10.91
N LYS A 24 15.15 -4.80 9.78
CA LYS A 24 14.50 -3.49 9.66
C LYS A 24 13.00 -3.53 9.98
N VAL A 25 12.28 -4.54 9.46
CA VAL A 25 10.86 -4.74 9.75
C VAL A 25 10.61 -5.05 11.23
N ARG A 26 11.47 -5.87 11.86
CA ARG A 26 11.39 -6.16 13.31
C ARG A 26 11.63 -4.92 14.17
N LEU A 27 12.47 -4.01 13.71
CA LEU A 27 12.72 -2.71 14.35
C LEU A 27 11.61 -1.68 14.04
N GLY A 28 10.57 -2.05 13.29
CA GLY A 28 9.47 -1.16 12.94
C GLY A 28 9.85 -0.09 11.92
N GLN A 29 10.97 -0.26 11.22
CA GLN A 29 11.35 0.65 10.15
C GLN A 29 10.43 0.44 8.95
N LEU A 30 10.27 1.49 8.18
CA LEU A 30 9.63 1.48 6.87
C LEU A 30 10.70 1.60 5.78
N PRO A 31 10.43 1.14 4.56
CA PRO A 31 11.29 1.46 3.42
C PRO A 31 11.31 2.97 3.19
N ASP A 32 12.24 3.42 2.35
CA ASP A 32 12.36 4.83 2.01
C ASP A 32 11.03 5.34 1.40
N ARG A 33 10.62 6.53 1.85
CA ARG A 33 9.39 7.17 1.38
C ARG A 33 9.54 7.54 -0.10
N PRO A 34 8.66 7.06 -1.00
CA PRO A 34 8.66 7.51 -2.38
C PRO A 34 8.25 8.97 -2.49
N GLU A 35 8.84 9.70 -3.45
CA GLU A 35 8.51 11.11 -3.73
C GLU A 35 7.03 11.33 -4.11
N SER A 36 6.37 10.29 -4.63
CA SER A 36 4.95 10.34 -5.01
C SER A 36 4.00 10.38 -3.82
N PHE A 37 4.47 10.13 -2.59
CA PHE A 37 3.65 10.14 -1.39
C PHE A 37 3.68 11.52 -0.74
N ASN A 38 2.52 12.11 -0.52
CA ASN A 38 2.37 13.27 0.36
C ASN A 38 2.37 12.84 1.84
N ASP A 39 2.38 13.83 2.75
CA ASP A 39 2.53 13.58 4.18
C ASP A 39 1.37 12.78 4.75
N ASP A 40 0.14 13.07 4.33
CA ASP A 40 -1.07 12.37 4.79
C ASP A 40 -1.10 10.91 4.31
N GLN A 41 -0.73 10.65 3.05
CA GLN A 41 -0.64 9.31 2.47
C GLN A 41 0.43 8.48 3.17
N TRP A 42 1.57 9.10 3.50
CA TRP A 42 2.65 8.43 4.22
C TRP A 42 2.30 8.16 5.69
N ASP A 43 1.61 9.09 6.35
CA ASP A 43 1.10 8.92 7.70
C ASP A 43 0.12 7.74 7.78
N LEU A 44 -0.78 7.59 6.80
CA LEU A 44 -1.66 6.42 6.71
C LEU A 44 -0.86 5.11 6.66
N LEU A 45 0.15 5.03 5.78
CA LEU A 45 1.01 3.84 5.69
C LEU A 45 1.74 3.55 6.99
N THR A 46 2.22 4.59 7.67
CA THR A 46 2.91 4.48 8.96
C THR A 46 1.98 3.89 10.02
N LYS A 47 0.74 4.38 10.10
CA LYS A 47 -0.30 3.85 11.00
C LYS A 47 -0.70 2.41 10.67
N MET A 48 -0.78 2.05 9.39
CA MET A 48 -1.06 0.68 8.96
C MET A 48 0.07 -0.30 9.34
N CYS A 49 1.31 0.18 9.29
CA CYS A 49 2.51 -0.61 9.53
C CYS A 49 3.10 -0.38 10.93
N ALA A 50 2.27 0.04 11.90
CA ALA A 50 2.72 0.20 13.28
C ALA A 50 3.36 -1.09 13.81
N LEU A 51 4.48 -0.92 14.53
CA LEU A 51 5.31 -2.02 15.03
C LEU A 51 4.49 -2.99 15.89
N LYS A 52 3.73 -2.46 16.84
CA LYS A 52 2.80 -3.26 17.65
C LYS A 52 1.51 -3.48 16.85
N PRO A 53 1.06 -4.73 16.68
CA PRO A 53 -0.18 -5.02 15.96
C PRO A 53 -1.41 -4.31 16.55
N ALA A 54 -1.46 -4.12 17.87
CA ALA A 54 -2.55 -3.44 18.56
C ALA A 54 -2.66 -1.94 18.26
N ASP A 55 -1.56 -1.32 17.81
CA ASP A 55 -1.51 0.11 17.48
C ASP A 55 -1.89 0.37 16.00
N ARG A 56 -2.10 -0.70 15.20
CA ARG A 56 -2.47 -0.58 13.80
C ARG A 56 -3.90 -0.11 13.65
N VAL A 57 -4.10 0.82 12.73
CA VAL A 57 -5.45 1.29 12.37
C VAL A 57 -6.28 0.16 11.75
N SER A 58 -7.59 0.22 11.95
CA SER A 58 -8.53 -0.74 11.38
C SER A 58 -8.59 -0.62 9.85
N ILE A 59 -8.90 -1.73 9.17
CA ILE A 59 -9.06 -1.71 7.71
C ILE A 59 -10.18 -0.76 7.26
N ALA A 60 -11.24 -0.61 8.06
CA ALA A 60 -12.32 0.34 7.79
C ALA A 60 -11.80 1.79 7.77
N TYR A 61 -10.94 2.16 8.71
CA TYR A 61 -10.27 3.47 8.70
C TYR A 61 -9.39 3.65 7.46
N VAL A 62 -8.64 2.61 7.08
CA VAL A 62 -7.78 2.65 5.88
C VAL A 62 -8.60 2.91 4.62
N VAL A 63 -9.67 2.14 4.40
CA VAL A 63 -10.55 2.30 3.23
C VAL A 63 -11.16 3.71 3.19
N HIS A 64 -11.61 4.23 4.35
CA HIS A 64 -12.12 5.60 4.44
C HIS A 64 -11.07 6.64 4.03
N GLN A 65 -9.82 6.53 4.50
CA GLN A 65 -8.75 7.46 4.12
C GLN A 65 -8.38 7.35 2.63
N LEU A 66 -8.34 6.14 2.08
CA LEU A 66 -8.08 5.92 0.65
C LEU A 66 -9.18 6.57 -0.22
N LYS A 67 -10.45 6.47 0.19
CA LYS A 67 -11.56 7.16 -0.47
C LYS A 67 -11.37 8.69 -0.45
N LYS A 68 -11.02 9.24 0.71
CA LYS A 68 -10.72 10.67 0.86
C LYS A 68 -9.58 11.13 -0.06
N PHE A 69 -8.51 10.35 -0.20
CA PHE A 69 -7.41 10.72 -1.11
C PHE A 69 -7.83 10.73 -2.59
N HIS A 70 -8.74 9.83 -2.97
CA HIS A 70 -9.33 9.84 -4.30
C HIS A 70 -10.20 11.09 -4.52
N GLU A 71 -11.08 11.41 -3.56
CA GLU A 71 -12.00 12.56 -3.62
C GLU A 71 -11.24 13.90 -3.65
N ASN A 72 -10.20 14.06 -2.84
CA ASN A 72 -9.37 15.28 -2.82
C ASN A 72 -8.62 15.52 -4.15
N SER A 73 -8.50 14.50 -5.01
CA SER A 73 -7.94 14.64 -6.36
C SER A 73 -9.00 15.10 -7.38
N ASN A 74 -10.29 15.04 -7.02
CA ASN A 74 -11.46 15.22 -7.90
C ASN A 74 -12.31 16.46 -7.54
N ASP A 75 -11.75 17.50 -6.92
CA ASP A 75 -12.38 18.84 -6.84
C ASP A 75 -12.50 19.54 -8.23
N ALA A 76 -12.47 18.76 -9.31
CA ALA A 76 -13.18 19.03 -10.54
C ALA A 76 -13.85 17.72 -11.03
N HIS A 77 -15.17 17.68 -10.89
CA HIS A 77 -16.13 16.73 -11.49
C HIS A 77 -16.59 15.53 -10.64
N ASP A 78 -17.82 15.71 -10.14
CA ASP A 78 -18.80 14.72 -9.71
C ASP A 78 -18.78 13.45 -10.57
N THR A 79 -18.58 12.28 -9.96
CA THR A 79 -19.12 11.04 -10.52
C THR A 79 -19.47 10.04 -9.41
N HIS A 80 -20.77 9.72 -9.41
CA HIS A 80 -21.41 8.55 -8.86
C HIS A 80 -20.53 7.29 -9.03
N ILE A 81 -20.15 6.64 -7.93
CA ILE A 81 -19.42 5.37 -7.95
C ILE A 81 -20.38 4.28 -8.43
N GLU A 82 -20.44 4.06 -9.74
CA GLU A 82 -20.82 2.76 -10.28
C GLU A 82 -19.61 1.83 -10.13
N VAL A 83 -19.78 0.80 -9.30
CA VAL A 83 -18.87 -0.34 -9.25
C VAL A 83 -18.98 -1.06 -10.59
N SER A 84 -18.18 -0.63 -11.56
CA SER A 84 -18.04 -1.31 -12.85
C SER A 84 -16.85 -2.27 -12.74
N ASP A 85 -17.17 -3.53 -12.47
CA ASP A 85 -16.27 -4.67 -12.66
C ASP A 85 -15.87 -4.74 -14.13
N SER A 86 -14.72 -4.18 -14.52
CA SER A 86 -14.00 -4.60 -15.72
C SER A 86 -12.60 -4.00 -15.80
N SER A 87 -11.63 -4.85 -16.14
CA SER A 87 -10.23 -4.53 -16.50
C SER A 87 -9.19 -4.40 -15.39
N TYR A 88 -9.16 -5.36 -14.46
CA TYR A 88 -7.89 -5.74 -13.83
C TYR A 88 -7.01 -6.41 -14.90
N SER A 89 -6.16 -5.61 -15.55
CA SER A 89 -5.20 -6.05 -16.59
C SER A 89 -4.52 -7.36 -16.16
N GLU A 90 -4.58 -8.42 -16.99
CA GLU A 90 -4.04 -9.75 -16.67
C GLU A 90 -2.57 -9.73 -16.23
N ARG A 91 -1.83 -8.67 -16.58
CA ARG A 91 -0.47 -8.43 -16.08
C ARG A 91 -0.43 -8.16 -14.57
N GLN A 92 -1.39 -7.44 -14.01
CA GLN A 92 -1.49 -7.21 -12.56
C GLN A 92 -1.87 -8.48 -11.80
N LEU A 93 -2.72 -9.35 -12.36
CA LEU A 93 -3.05 -10.65 -11.76
C LEU A 93 -1.84 -11.61 -11.78
N SER A 94 -1.04 -11.60 -12.85
CA SER A 94 0.23 -12.35 -12.90
C SER A 94 1.21 -11.90 -11.81
N TYR A 95 1.41 -10.59 -11.64
CA TYR A 95 2.26 -10.06 -10.57
C TYR A 95 1.68 -10.37 -9.18
N PHE A 96 0.39 -10.20 -8.97
CA PHE A 96 -0.25 -10.49 -7.68
C PHE A 96 -0.21 -11.99 -7.35
N SER A 97 -0.42 -12.86 -8.34
CA SER A 97 -0.33 -14.33 -8.20
C SER A 97 1.10 -14.81 -7.90
N LEU A 98 2.12 -14.21 -8.52
CA LEU A 98 3.53 -14.53 -8.22
C LEU A 98 3.94 -14.05 -6.82
N THR A 99 3.30 -13.00 -6.31
CA THR A 99 3.61 -12.42 -5.00
C THR A 99 2.81 -13.09 -3.86
N LEU A 100 1.59 -13.58 -4.13
CA LEU A 100 0.78 -14.34 -3.16
C LEU A 100 1.38 -15.70 -2.81
N HIS A 101 2.07 -16.36 -3.76
CA HIS A 101 2.71 -17.66 -3.54
C HIS A 101 3.87 -17.62 -2.52
N PHE A 102 4.33 -16.42 -2.14
CA PHE A 102 5.32 -16.22 -1.06
C PHE A 102 4.69 -15.80 0.27
N PHE A 103 3.38 -15.50 0.31
CA PHE A 103 2.73 -14.83 1.45
C PHE A 103 1.56 -15.61 2.08
N LEU A 104 1.07 -16.69 1.47
CA LEU A 104 0.24 -17.70 2.17
C LEU A 104 1.03 -19.02 2.26
N PRO A 105 1.12 -19.65 3.45
CA PRO A 105 1.71 -20.98 3.62
C PRO A 105 0.88 -22.09 2.95
#